data_AF-A0AAQ6IK39-F1
#
_entry.id   AF-A0AAQ6IK39-F1
#
_cell.length_a   1.000
_cell.length_b   1.000
_cell.length_c   1.000
_cell.angle_alpha   90.00
_cell.angle_beta   90.00
_cell.angle_gamma   90.00
#
_symmetry.space_group_name_H-M   'P 1'
#
loop_
_entity.id
_entity.type
_entity.pdbx_description
1 polymer ?
#
loop_
_entity_poly.entity_id
_entity_poly.type
_entity_poly.pdbx_seq_one_letter_code
_entity_poly.pdbx_strand_id
1 'polypeptide(L)'
;RQINLNRRLDFLFDFLSPCSSQAASMAPSPSVSRQNDSAQPLTSPSNRQQHKRPNVHLNQDPSTSETDGSCYTELYPGPQSYVDRLQAEDGPLKVEDGNMYLPPVVESVSSFKPSRYQSSLMPKENKPLEVGILRRVKELLAELDPRSAAKHITKADCMVARILDVTPEVQKRMGVSSGMELLTLPHGQQLRLDLLERFQTMATMFAVDVLGCTGTNEERAGLLHKIIQIAAELKSTMGNMFGFAAVMRALELPQVARLEQTWMTLRQRHTEGAILYDKTLRPFMKSLNEGRESCPLSNTTFPHVLPLLSLLEKSMAGGEGTEPWDMVEVGVDVVMFHLGAARTFAQLGGIYCSNAENKLQGFQEQAEVLELFLTDFQMRLLWGSRGAEEKQALRYAKFDQVLTALSNKLEPPVRTH
;
A
#
# COMPACT_ATOMS: atom_id res chain seq x y z
N ARG A 1 -18.95 6.49 29.53
CA ARG A 1 -18.82 6.41 28.05
C ARG A 1 -18.16 5.08 27.60
N GLN A 2 -17.15 4.54 28.30
CA GLN A 2 -16.61 3.17 28.08
C GLN A 2 -17.67 2.06 28.04
N ILE A 3 -18.66 2.08 28.97
CA ILE A 3 -19.72 1.06 29.07
C ILE A 3 -20.62 1.00 27.82
N ASN A 4 -20.80 2.13 27.13
CA ASN A 4 -21.55 2.20 25.88
C ASN A 4 -20.75 1.69 24.68
N LEU A 5 -19.41 1.68 24.77
CA LEU A 5 -18.54 1.13 23.73
C LEU A 5 -18.45 -0.39 23.87
N ASN A 6 -18.27 -0.93 25.08
CA ASN A 6 -18.30 -2.37 25.34
C ASN A 6 -19.66 -2.99 24.98
N ARG A 7 -20.78 -2.38 25.39
CA ARG A 7 -22.11 -2.84 24.95
C ARG A 7 -22.28 -2.77 23.42
N ARG A 8 -21.70 -1.77 22.75
CA ARG A 8 -21.73 -1.69 21.27
C ARG A 8 -20.82 -2.70 20.59
N LEU A 9 -19.70 -3.05 21.21
CA LEU A 9 -18.83 -4.16 20.79
C LEU A 9 -19.53 -5.52 21.03
N ASP A 10 -20.45 -5.61 21.98
CA ASP A 10 -21.33 -6.78 22.10
C ASP A 10 -22.37 -6.84 20.98
N PHE A 11 -23.04 -5.71 20.68
CA PHE A 11 -23.96 -5.60 19.54
C PHE A 11 -23.31 -5.73 18.16
N LEU A 12 -22.04 -5.34 18.00
CA LEU A 12 -21.28 -5.52 16.75
C LEU A 12 -21.11 -7.01 16.41
N PHE A 13 -20.93 -7.87 17.43
CA PHE A 13 -20.69 -9.30 17.23
C PHE A 13 -21.98 -10.09 17.00
N ASP A 14 -23.08 -9.72 17.67
CA ASP A 14 -24.37 -10.40 17.49
C ASP A 14 -24.96 -10.23 16.08
N PHE A 15 -24.60 -9.16 15.37
CA PHE A 15 -25.11 -8.84 14.02
C PHE A 15 -24.16 -9.16 12.86
N LEU A 16 -22.93 -9.58 13.14
CA LEU A 16 -21.93 -9.97 12.12
C LEU A 16 -21.82 -11.50 11.93
N SER A 17 -22.68 -12.29 12.59
CA SER A 17 -22.88 -13.71 12.27
C SER A 17 -23.59 -13.89 10.93
N PRO A 18 -23.16 -14.83 10.06
CA PRO A 18 -23.83 -15.08 8.79
C PRO A 18 -25.22 -15.69 9.00
N CYS A 19 -26.24 -15.12 8.35
CA CYS A 19 -27.48 -15.86 8.06
C CYS A 19 -27.13 -16.99 7.09
N SER A 20 -27.30 -18.25 7.53
CA SER A 20 -27.18 -19.40 6.65
C SER A 20 -28.33 -19.40 5.64
N SER A 21 -28.00 -19.32 4.36
CA SER A 21 -28.92 -19.68 3.29
C SER A 21 -29.06 -21.20 3.29
N GLN A 22 -30.23 -21.69 3.72
CA GLN A 22 -30.66 -23.07 3.53
C GLN A 22 -30.68 -23.40 2.03
N ALA A 23 -29.88 -24.38 1.61
CA ALA A 23 -30.10 -25.11 0.36
C ALA A 23 -30.21 -26.59 0.67
N ALA A 24 -31.30 -27.17 0.17
CA ALA A 24 -31.80 -28.49 0.50
C ALA A 24 -30.93 -29.64 -0.01
N SER A 25 -30.96 -30.71 0.78
CA SER A 25 -30.47 -32.07 0.52
C SER A 25 -30.82 -32.63 -0.87
N MET A 26 -29.84 -33.21 -1.55
CA MET A 26 -30.04 -34.42 -2.37
C MET A 26 -28.71 -35.20 -2.54
N ALA A 27 -28.78 -36.50 -2.29
CA ALA A 27 -27.68 -37.49 -2.35
C ALA A 27 -27.89 -38.45 -3.57
N PRO A 28 -27.09 -39.52 -3.80
CA PRO A 28 -26.12 -39.56 -4.91
C PRO A 28 -26.19 -40.80 -5.84
N SER A 29 -25.25 -40.86 -6.82
CA SER A 29 -24.65 -42.06 -7.51
C SER A 29 -25.17 -42.42 -8.93
N PRO A 30 -24.48 -43.27 -9.75
CA PRO A 30 -23.10 -43.78 -9.71
C PRO A 30 -22.31 -43.73 -11.07
N SER A 31 -21.05 -44.14 -10.99
CA SER A 31 -19.99 -44.38 -11.99
C SER A 31 -20.19 -45.57 -12.95
N VAL A 32 -19.63 -45.51 -14.19
CA VAL A 32 -19.13 -46.67 -14.97
C VAL A 32 -17.91 -46.27 -15.85
N SER A 33 -16.94 -47.18 -15.96
CA SER A 33 -15.61 -47.07 -16.59
C SER A 33 -15.49 -47.89 -17.91
N ARG A 34 -14.30 -47.78 -18.58
CA ARG A 34 -13.68 -48.65 -19.64
C ARG A 34 -14.03 -48.31 -21.11
N GLN A 35 -13.19 -48.47 -22.15
CA GLN A 35 -11.75 -48.76 -22.38
C GLN A 35 -11.48 -48.53 -23.90
N ASN A 36 -10.22 -48.25 -24.26
CA ASN A 36 -9.45 -48.50 -25.51
C ASN A 36 -10.13 -48.69 -26.88
N ASP A 37 -9.60 -48.03 -27.93
CA ASP A 37 -8.65 -48.70 -28.85
C ASP A 37 -7.97 -47.76 -29.87
N SER A 38 -6.78 -48.20 -30.28
CA SER A 38 -5.71 -47.62 -31.11
C SER A 38 -5.94 -47.61 -32.63
N ALA A 39 -5.34 -46.64 -33.35
CA ALA A 39 -4.72 -46.84 -34.68
C ALA A 39 -3.86 -45.62 -35.14
N GLN A 40 -2.65 -45.91 -35.61
CA GLN A 40 -1.72 -45.12 -36.45
C GLN A 40 -1.28 -46.04 -37.62
N PRO A 41 -0.42 -45.68 -38.61
CA PRO A 41 0.28 -44.42 -38.97
C PRO A 41 0.32 -44.13 -40.51
N LEU A 42 1.25 -43.23 -40.93
CA LEU A 42 2.00 -43.07 -42.22
C LEU A 42 1.86 -41.60 -42.74
N THR A 43 2.84 -40.83 -43.23
CA THR A 43 4.25 -40.99 -43.68
C THR A 43 4.85 -39.60 -43.96
N SER A 44 6.16 -39.41 -43.78
CA SER A 44 6.97 -38.25 -44.25
C SER A 44 7.44 -38.44 -45.71
N PRO A 45 7.99 -37.39 -46.40
CA PRO A 45 9.46 -37.31 -46.50
C PRO A 45 10.10 -35.90 -46.58
N SER A 46 11.42 -35.91 -46.38
CA SER A 46 12.46 -34.86 -46.35
C SER A 46 12.58 -33.89 -47.53
N ASN A 47 13.16 -32.70 -47.29
CA ASN A 47 14.40 -32.30 -47.98
C ASN A 47 15.22 -31.19 -47.27
N ARG A 48 16.55 -31.36 -47.30
CA ARG A 48 17.60 -30.45 -46.83
C ARG A 48 17.93 -29.40 -47.90
N GLN A 49 18.34 -28.19 -47.49
CA GLN A 49 19.47 -27.49 -48.09
C GLN A 49 20.06 -26.42 -47.15
N GLN A 50 21.39 -26.44 -47.04
CA GLN A 50 22.25 -25.54 -46.27
C GLN A 50 22.67 -24.34 -47.12
N HIS A 51 22.85 -23.15 -46.54
CA HIS A 51 23.85 -22.18 -47.03
C HIS A 51 24.48 -21.36 -45.89
N LYS A 52 25.70 -20.90 -46.17
CA LYS A 52 26.82 -20.57 -45.27
C LYS A 52 26.78 -19.16 -44.64
N ARG A 53 27.50 -19.08 -43.52
CA ARG A 53 28.00 -17.96 -42.67
C ARG A 53 28.75 -16.83 -43.44
N PRO A 54 29.03 -15.66 -42.81
CA PRO A 54 30.26 -15.53 -42.01
C PRO A 54 30.16 -14.74 -40.68
N ASN A 55 31.14 -15.06 -39.82
CA ASN A 55 31.50 -14.50 -38.51
C ASN A 55 32.00 -13.05 -38.59
N VAL A 56 31.83 -12.30 -37.48
CA VAL A 56 32.76 -11.24 -37.04
C VAL A 56 33.07 -11.44 -35.54
N HIS A 57 34.37 -11.40 -35.23
CA HIS A 57 35.01 -11.53 -33.91
C HIS A 57 34.91 -10.25 -33.07
N LEU A 58 34.85 -10.37 -31.73
CA LEU A 58 35.52 -9.53 -30.70
C LEU A 58 35.12 -10.07 -29.31
N ASN A 59 35.95 -10.87 -28.64
CA ASN A 59 36.98 -10.51 -27.64
C ASN A 59 36.45 -10.07 -26.25
N GLN A 60 36.82 -10.90 -25.26
CA GLN A 60 37.24 -10.61 -23.88
C GLN A 60 36.18 -10.38 -22.80
N ASP A 61 36.09 -11.38 -21.91
CA ASP A 61 35.57 -11.30 -20.54
C ASP A 61 36.32 -10.24 -19.70
N PRO A 62 35.67 -9.73 -18.64
CA PRO A 62 36.39 -9.52 -17.40
C PRO A 62 35.79 -10.30 -16.23
N SER A 63 36.74 -10.90 -15.52
CA SER A 63 36.69 -11.51 -14.20
C SER A 63 35.81 -10.78 -13.18
N THR A 64 35.05 -11.60 -12.45
CA THR A 64 34.38 -11.31 -11.18
C THR A 64 35.34 -10.78 -10.12
N SER A 65 35.00 -9.65 -9.51
CA SER A 65 35.43 -9.31 -8.16
C SER A 65 34.21 -8.82 -7.37
N GLU A 66 33.87 -9.57 -6.33
CA GLU A 66 32.84 -9.26 -5.35
C GLU A 66 33.13 -7.90 -4.70
N THR A 67 32.20 -6.96 -4.78
CA THR A 67 32.20 -5.77 -3.92
C THR A 67 30.76 -5.35 -3.65
N ASP A 68 30.54 -5.04 -2.38
CA ASP A 68 29.29 -4.78 -1.67
C ASP A 68 28.28 -3.91 -2.43
N GLY A 69 27.09 -4.46 -2.67
CA GLY A 69 26.01 -3.84 -3.45
C GLY A 69 25.23 -2.80 -2.66
N SER A 70 25.77 -1.59 -2.52
CA SER A 70 25.00 -0.39 -2.15
C SER A 70 24.54 0.33 -3.43
N CYS A 71 23.34 -0.01 -3.89
CA CYS A 71 22.81 0.31 -5.23
C CYS A 71 22.40 1.79 -5.47
N TYR A 72 22.70 2.74 -4.58
CA TYR A 72 22.36 4.16 -4.79
C TYR A 72 23.55 5.13 -4.70
N THR A 73 24.75 4.64 -4.39
CA THR A 73 25.97 5.46 -4.42
C THR A 73 26.67 5.46 -5.76
N GLU A 74 26.24 4.62 -6.71
CA GLU A 74 26.67 4.76 -8.10
C GLU A 74 25.96 5.97 -8.71
N LEU A 75 26.73 7.04 -8.91
CA LEU A 75 26.36 8.17 -9.74
C LEU A 75 26.12 7.62 -11.16
N TYR A 76 24.89 7.24 -11.47
CA TYR A 76 24.45 7.16 -12.85
C TYR A 76 24.84 8.47 -13.54
N PRO A 77 25.22 8.46 -14.83
CA PRO A 77 25.31 9.69 -15.61
C PRO A 77 23.89 10.28 -15.69
N GLY A 78 23.52 11.05 -14.66
CA GLY A 78 22.21 11.63 -14.52
C GLY A 78 22.04 12.83 -15.45
N PRO A 79 20.80 13.24 -15.76
CA PRO A 79 20.56 14.53 -16.39
C PRO A 79 21.11 15.65 -15.49
N GLN A 80 21.51 16.76 -16.12
CA GLN A 80 22.17 17.95 -15.56
C GLN A 80 21.94 18.19 -14.05
N SER A 81 23.04 18.43 -13.33
CA SER A 81 23.00 18.84 -11.92
C SER A 81 22.05 20.02 -11.74
N TYR A 82 21.45 20.18 -10.55
CA TYR A 82 20.66 21.37 -10.22
C TYR A 82 21.43 22.68 -10.53
N VAL A 83 22.75 22.66 -10.32
CA VAL A 83 23.65 23.77 -10.67
C VAL A 83 23.74 23.97 -12.19
N ASP A 84 23.87 22.89 -12.96
CA ASP A 84 23.95 22.95 -14.42
C ASP A 84 22.62 23.42 -15.04
N ARG A 85 21.48 23.06 -14.43
CA ARG A 85 20.15 23.54 -14.83
C ARG A 85 19.98 25.03 -14.58
N LEU A 86 20.46 25.53 -13.45
CA LEU A 86 20.46 26.97 -13.16
C LEU A 86 21.36 27.75 -14.12
N GLN A 87 22.51 27.17 -14.50
CA GLN A 87 23.43 27.77 -15.46
C GLN A 87 22.93 27.71 -16.91
N ALA A 88 22.10 26.73 -17.26
CA ALA A 88 21.48 26.64 -18.59
C ALA A 88 20.35 27.67 -18.79
N GLU A 89 19.77 28.21 -17.71
CA GLU A 89 18.74 29.27 -17.74
C GLU A 89 19.34 30.70 -17.77
N ASP A 90 20.66 30.87 -17.69
CA ASP A 90 21.37 32.16 -17.78
C ASP A 90 21.50 32.71 -19.22
N GLY A 91 20.60 32.31 -20.13
CA GLY A 91 20.40 32.98 -21.41
C GLY A 91 19.67 34.32 -21.22
N PRO A 92 19.85 35.33 -22.11
CA PRO A 92 19.21 36.63 -21.94
C PRO A 92 17.69 36.46 -21.86
N LEU A 93 17.13 36.77 -20.69
CA LEU A 93 15.70 36.77 -20.40
C LEU A 93 14.97 37.63 -21.43
N LYS A 94 14.36 37.00 -22.43
CA LYS A 94 13.24 37.62 -23.15
C LYS A 94 12.10 37.65 -22.15
N VAL A 95 11.93 38.83 -21.53
CA VAL A 95 10.75 39.18 -20.75
C VAL A 95 9.57 39.21 -21.73
N GLU A 96 8.96 38.06 -21.97
CA GLU A 96 7.57 38.03 -22.42
C GLU A 96 6.69 38.43 -21.24
N ASP A 97 5.95 39.50 -21.48
CA ASP A 97 5.11 40.24 -20.56
C ASP A 97 4.08 39.32 -19.86
N GLY A 98 4.05 39.32 -18.52
CA GLY A 98 2.87 38.91 -17.75
C GLY A 98 2.96 37.69 -16.83
N ASN A 99 4.02 36.88 -16.81
CA ASN A 99 4.11 35.75 -15.87
C ASN A 99 4.71 36.20 -14.53
N MET A 100 3.89 36.82 -13.68
CA MET A 100 4.26 37.17 -12.31
C MET A 100 4.67 35.88 -11.58
N TYR A 101 5.96 35.72 -11.26
CA TYR A 101 6.48 34.61 -10.46
C TYR A 101 5.86 34.69 -9.06
N LEU A 102 4.73 34.01 -8.89
CA LEU A 102 4.09 33.88 -7.59
C LEU A 102 4.88 32.84 -6.77
N PRO A 103 5.24 33.15 -5.53
CA PRO A 103 5.89 32.16 -4.67
C PRO A 103 4.96 30.95 -4.46
N PRO A 104 5.53 29.74 -4.27
CA PRO A 104 4.72 28.56 -3.97
C PRO A 104 3.90 28.77 -2.71
N VAL A 105 2.70 28.18 -2.69
CA VAL A 105 1.78 28.30 -1.57
C VAL A 105 2.18 27.30 -0.48
N VAL A 106 2.37 27.78 0.74
CA VAL A 106 2.55 26.93 1.91
C VAL A 106 1.17 26.48 2.39
N GLU A 107 0.83 25.22 2.14
CA GLU A 107 -0.39 24.62 2.66
C GLU A 107 -0.26 24.39 4.17
N SER A 108 -1.28 24.79 4.94
CA SER A 108 -1.30 24.72 6.41
C SER A 108 -2.47 23.90 6.96
N VAL A 109 -3.29 23.35 6.07
CA VAL A 109 -4.49 22.58 6.42
C VAL A 109 -4.51 21.33 5.56
N SER A 110 -4.82 20.18 6.18
CA SER A 110 -4.95 18.90 5.49
C SER A 110 -5.86 18.98 4.27
N SER A 111 -5.53 18.24 3.22
CA SER A 111 -6.41 18.05 2.08
C SER A 111 -7.65 17.23 2.43
N PHE A 112 -7.58 16.38 3.46
CA PHE A 112 -8.72 15.61 3.95
C PHE A 112 -9.72 16.48 4.71
N LYS A 113 -11.00 16.22 4.47
CA LYS A 113 -12.14 16.97 5.00
C LYS A 113 -13.27 15.99 5.36
N PRO A 114 -13.09 15.12 6.36
CA PRO A 114 -14.07 14.08 6.66
C PRO A 114 -15.44 14.65 7.06
N SER A 115 -15.52 15.84 7.68
CA SER A 115 -16.79 16.52 7.93
C SER A 115 -17.56 16.96 6.68
N ARG A 116 -16.86 17.18 5.55
CA ARG A 116 -17.45 17.61 4.27
C ARG A 116 -17.63 16.47 3.29
N TYR A 117 -16.99 15.33 3.56
CA TYR A 117 -17.06 14.15 2.71
C TYR A 117 -18.48 13.58 2.65
N GLN A 118 -18.96 13.32 1.44
CA GLN A 118 -20.26 12.74 1.16
C GLN A 118 -20.05 11.41 0.44
N SER A 119 -20.89 10.44 0.76
CA SER A 119 -20.75 9.06 0.31
C SER A 119 -22.12 8.48 0.06
N SER A 120 -22.21 7.64 -0.96
CA SER A 120 -23.40 6.82 -1.22
C SER A 120 -23.54 5.68 -0.20
N LEU A 121 -22.41 5.22 0.34
CA LEU A 121 -22.28 4.12 1.28
C LEU A 121 -22.52 4.52 2.74
N MET A 122 -22.51 5.82 3.05
CA MET A 122 -22.49 6.31 4.42
C MET A 122 -23.34 7.58 4.60
N PRO A 123 -24.27 7.61 5.58
CA PRO A 123 -25.08 8.80 5.86
C PRO A 123 -24.21 9.94 6.40
N LYS A 124 -24.66 11.20 6.26
CA LYS A 124 -23.94 12.41 6.72
C LYS A 124 -23.57 12.39 8.21
N GLU A 125 -24.39 11.77 9.06
CA GLU A 125 -24.17 11.68 10.51
C GLU A 125 -23.95 10.22 10.98
N ASN A 126 -22.96 9.55 10.39
CA ASN A 126 -22.65 8.17 10.77
C ASN A 126 -21.98 8.07 12.15
N LYS A 127 -22.16 6.90 12.78
CA LYS A 127 -21.44 6.54 14.01
C LYS A 127 -20.11 5.86 13.69
N PRO A 128 -19.12 5.92 14.60
CA PRO A 128 -17.90 5.12 14.47
C PRO A 128 -18.25 3.63 14.40
N LEU A 129 -17.63 2.90 13.46
CA LEU A 129 -17.78 1.45 13.26
C LEU A 129 -19.25 1.03 13.13
N GLU A 130 -20.02 1.76 12.34
CA GLU A 130 -21.44 1.47 12.11
C GLU A 130 -21.61 0.13 11.37
N VAL A 131 -22.31 -0.82 12.00
CA VAL A 131 -22.40 -2.23 11.55
C VAL A 131 -22.92 -2.38 10.13
N GLY A 132 -23.94 -1.60 9.75
CA GLY A 132 -24.51 -1.67 8.40
C GLY A 132 -23.50 -1.27 7.32
N ILE A 133 -22.67 -0.27 7.61
CA ILE A 133 -21.62 0.19 6.70
C ILE A 133 -20.49 -0.84 6.64
N LEU A 134 -20.03 -1.34 7.80
CA LEU A 134 -18.99 -2.38 7.85
C LEU A 134 -19.40 -3.65 7.08
N ARG A 135 -20.67 -4.04 7.16
CA ARG A 135 -21.21 -5.16 6.39
C ARG A 135 -21.12 -4.89 4.89
N ARG A 136 -21.55 -3.70 4.43
CA ARG A 136 -21.47 -3.33 3.01
C ARG A 136 -20.02 -3.28 2.51
N VAL A 137 -19.11 -2.73 3.32
CA VAL A 137 -17.67 -2.72 3.03
C VAL A 137 -17.14 -4.15 2.89
N LYS A 138 -17.52 -5.05 3.81
CA LYS A 138 -17.12 -6.47 3.76
C LYS A 138 -17.65 -7.18 2.52
N GLU A 139 -18.90 -6.93 2.11
CA GLU A 139 -19.49 -7.49 0.88
C GLU A 139 -18.70 -7.05 -0.36
N LEU A 140 -18.44 -5.74 -0.50
CA LEU A 140 -17.67 -5.20 -1.61
C LEU A 140 -16.23 -5.75 -1.65
N LEU A 141 -15.57 -5.80 -0.48
CA LEU A 141 -14.23 -6.36 -0.37
C LEU A 141 -14.22 -7.87 -0.62
N ALA A 142 -15.29 -8.61 -0.37
CA ALA A 142 -15.37 -10.05 -0.64
C ALA A 142 -15.37 -10.34 -2.15
N GLU A 143 -16.09 -9.55 -2.94
CA GLU A 143 -16.18 -9.68 -4.40
C GLU A 143 -14.95 -9.19 -5.14
N LEU A 144 -14.21 -8.23 -4.56
CA LEU A 144 -13.06 -7.61 -5.21
C LEU A 144 -11.84 -8.53 -5.24
N ASP A 145 -11.29 -8.84 -6.40
CA ASP A 145 -10.06 -9.62 -6.48
C ASP A 145 -8.82 -8.82 -5.99
N PRO A 146 -7.76 -9.48 -5.51
CA PRO A 146 -6.59 -8.79 -4.94
C PRO A 146 -5.89 -7.81 -5.89
N ARG A 147 -5.87 -8.10 -7.20
CA ARG A 147 -5.23 -7.23 -8.19
C ARG A 147 -6.07 -5.98 -8.43
N SER A 148 -7.38 -6.11 -8.55
CA SER A 148 -8.29 -4.96 -8.66
C SER A 148 -8.26 -4.10 -7.40
N ALA A 149 -8.16 -4.70 -6.20
CA ALA A 149 -7.92 -3.95 -4.96
C ALA A 149 -6.61 -3.17 -5.02
N ALA A 150 -5.51 -3.81 -5.42
CA ALA A 150 -4.21 -3.15 -5.56
C ALA A 150 -4.24 -1.99 -6.57
N LYS A 151 -5.00 -2.09 -7.66
CA LYS A 151 -5.22 -1.00 -8.62
C LYS A 151 -5.98 0.18 -8.01
N HIS A 152 -7.09 -0.06 -7.29
CA HIS A 152 -7.83 1.01 -6.62
C HIS A 152 -6.98 1.71 -5.55
N ILE A 153 -6.25 0.94 -4.73
CA ILE A 153 -5.32 1.47 -3.73
C ILE A 153 -4.24 2.33 -4.40
N THR A 154 -3.61 1.81 -5.47
CA THR A 154 -2.55 2.53 -6.19
C THR A 154 -3.04 3.82 -6.81
N LYS A 155 -4.24 3.83 -7.41
CA LYS A 155 -4.84 5.05 -7.93
C LYS A 155 -5.04 6.08 -6.81
N ALA A 156 -5.70 5.69 -5.73
CA ALA A 156 -5.97 6.59 -4.60
C ALA A 156 -4.67 7.11 -3.94
N ASP A 157 -3.66 6.25 -3.77
CA ASP A 157 -2.35 6.62 -3.23
C ASP A 157 -1.63 7.63 -4.14
N CYS A 158 -1.57 7.36 -5.44
CA CYS A 158 -0.89 8.22 -6.41
C CYS A 158 -1.59 9.58 -6.58
N MET A 159 -2.92 9.64 -6.48
CA MET A 159 -3.67 10.90 -6.47
C MET A 159 -3.35 11.73 -5.22
N VAL A 160 -3.39 11.12 -4.03
CA VAL A 160 -3.07 11.82 -2.77
C VAL A 160 -1.62 12.32 -2.78
N ALA A 161 -0.69 11.49 -3.25
CA ALA A 161 0.71 11.84 -3.35
C ALA A 161 1.06 12.80 -4.50
N ARG A 162 0.06 13.25 -5.28
CA ARG A 162 0.24 14.15 -6.43
C ARG A 162 1.27 13.59 -7.44
N ILE A 163 1.18 12.28 -7.65
CA ILE A 163 1.86 11.54 -8.72
C ILE A 163 0.96 11.50 -9.96
N LEU A 164 -0.35 11.27 -9.76
CA LEU A 164 -1.37 11.26 -10.81
C LEU A 164 -2.34 12.43 -10.68
N ASP A 165 -3.01 12.76 -11.79
CA ASP A 165 -4.10 13.74 -11.88
C ASP A 165 -3.77 15.12 -11.28
N VAL A 166 -2.52 15.55 -11.42
CA VAL A 166 -2.06 16.87 -10.95
C VAL A 166 -2.54 17.95 -11.92
N THR A 167 -3.50 18.77 -11.49
CA THR A 167 -3.98 19.88 -12.33
C THR A 167 -2.95 21.02 -12.44
N PRO A 168 -2.98 21.84 -13.50
CA PRO A 168 -2.10 23.00 -13.63
C PRO A 168 -2.16 23.96 -12.44
N GLU A 169 -3.32 24.11 -11.80
CA GLU A 169 -3.51 24.95 -10.62
C GLU A 169 -2.84 24.37 -9.38
N VAL A 170 -2.91 23.04 -9.20
CA VAL A 170 -2.19 22.34 -8.14
C VAL A 170 -0.69 22.46 -8.39
N GLN A 171 -0.22 22.17 -9.60
CA GLN A 171 1.20 22.28 -9.98
C GLN A 171 1.74 23.71 -9.73
N LYS A 172 1.00 24.74 -10.16
CA LYS A 172 1.35 26.15 -9.92
C LYS A 172 1.45 26.48 -8.43
N ARG A 173 0.52 25.97 -7.61
CA ARG A 173 0.58 26.17 -6.14
C ARG A 173 1.77 25.47 -5.50
N MET A 174 2.11 24.27 -5.96
CA MET A 174 3.27 23.52 -5.45
C MET A 174 4.61 24.19 -5.80
N GLY A 175 4.66 24.89 -6.94
CA GLY A 175 5.90 25.43 -7.50
C GLY A 175 6.84 24.36 -8.06
N VAL A 176 6.38 23.10 -8.16
CA VAL A 176 7.11 21.94 -8.64
C VAL A 176 6.21 21.03 -9.46
N SER A 177 6.80 20.12 -10.23
CA SER A 177 6.08 19.29 -11.20
C SER A 177 5.42 18.04 -10.60
N SER A 178 5.90 17.58 -9.45
CA SER A 178 5.46 16.33 -8.83
C SER A 178 5.38 16.46 -7.31
N GLY A 179 4.43 15.76 -6.70
CA GLY A 179 4.40 15.62 -5.24
C GLY A 179 5.66 14.96 -4.69
N MET A 180 6.33 14.07 -5.44
CA MET A 180 7.59 13.45 -4.99
C MET A 180 8.70 14.47 -4.77
N GLU A 181 8.77 15.51 -5.62
CA GLU A 181 9.66 16.64 -5.42
C GLU A 181 9.21 17.47 -4.21
N LEU A 182 7.90 17.77 -4.12
CA LEU A 182 7.33 18.55 -3.03
C LEU A 182 7.61 17.95 -1.65
N LEU A 183 7.57 16.62 -1.50
CA LEU A 183 7.86 15.91 -0.24
C LEU A 183 9.24 16.26 0.34
N THR A 184 10.20 16.64 -0.49
CA THR A 184 11.57 16.97 -0.05
C THR A 184 11.74 18.43 0.37
N LEU A 185 10.74 19.29 0.10
CA LEU A 185 10.82 20.73 0.30
C LEU A 185 10.17 21.18 1.62
N PRO A 186 10.59 22.30 2.22
CA PRO A 186 10.00 22.79 3.47
C PRO A 186 8.48 23.00 3.39
N HIS A 187 7.98 23.60 2.30
CA HIS A 187 6.55 23.84 2.09
C HIS A 187 5.75 22.59 1.70
N GLY A 188 6.40 21.44 1.56
CA GLY A 188 5.75 20.13 1.38
C GLY A 188 5.24 19.49 2.66
N GLN A 189 5.41 20.15 3.82
CA GLN A 189 5.02 19.61 5.13
C GLN A 189 3.58 19.08 5.16
N GLN A 190 2.61 19.83 4.64
CA GLN A 190 1.21 19.38 4.70
C GLN A 190 0.97 18.09 3.90
N LEU A 191 1.65 17.92 2.75
CA LEU A 191 1.57 16.68 1.98
C LEU A 191 2.20 15.51 2.76
N ARG A 192 3.30 15.73 3.48
CA ARG A 192 3.91 14.69 4.35
C ARG A 192 2.96 14.27 5.46
N LEU A 193 2.31 15.23 6.13
CA LEU A 193 1.32 14.97 7.18
C LEU A 193 0.08 14.23 6.65
N ASP A 194 -0.40 14.60 5.46
CA ASP A 194 -1.52 13.92 4.81
C ASP A 194 -1.16 12.47 4.43
N LEU A 195 0.05 12.23 3.91
CA LEU A 195 0.48 10.85 3.63
C LEU A 195 0.65 10.02 4.90
N LEU A 196 1.12 10.59 6.00
CA LEU A 196 1.19 9.90 7.29
C LEU A 196 -0.22 9.54 7.83
N GLU A 197 -1.19 10.46 7.73
CA GLU A 197 -2.59 10.21 8.09
C GLU A 197 -3.19 9.10 7.21
N ARG A 198 -2.95 9.15 5.90
CA ARG A 198 -3.42 8.12 4.97
C ARG A 198 -2.83 6.76 5.27
N PHE A 199 -1.52 6.68 5.50
CA PHE A 199 -0.81 5.45 5.83
C PHE A 199 -1.40 4.78 7.08
N GLN A 200 -1.48 5.53 8.18
CA GLN A 200 -1.91 4.99 9.47
C GLN A 200 -3.42 4.66 9.45
N THR A 201 -4.24 5.46 8.77
CA THR A 201 -5.67 5.21 8.59
C THR A 201 -5.92 3.94 7.76
N MET A 202 -5.20 3.75 6.66
CA MET A 202 -5.33 2.57 5.82
C MET A 202 -4.89 1.30 6.55
N ALA A 203 -3.77 1.36 7.28
CA ALA A 203 -3.33 0.23 8.12
C ALA A 203 -4.37 -0.12 9.20
N THR A 204 -4.94 0.89 9.85
CA THR A 204 -6.02 0.71 10.83
C THR A 204 -7.27 0.09 10.19
N MET A 205 -7.62 0.51 8.98
CA MET A 205 -8.78 -0.02 8.25
C MET A 205 -8.63 -1.52 7.94
N PHE A 206 -7.46 -1.95 7.44
CA PHE A 206 -7.20 -3.38 7.21
C PHE A 206 -7.21 -4.19 8.51
N ALA A 207 -6.68 -3.65 9.60
CA ALA A 207 -6.76 -4.33 10.91
C ALA A 207 -8.20 -4.46 11.42
N VAL A 208 -9.03 -3.42 11.24
CA VAL A 208 -10.47 -3.49 11.55
C VAL A 208 -11.17 -4.53 10.69
N ASP A 209 -10.82 -4.68 9.42
CA ASP A 209 -11.43 -5.70 8.56
C ASP A 209 -11.15 -7.12 9.08
N VAL A 210 -9.90 -7.41 9.46
CA VAL A 210 -9.53 -8.70 10.09
C VAL A 210 -10.23 -8.88 11.44
N LEU A 211 -10.17 -7.87 12.31
CA LEU A 211 -10.70 -7.94 13.68
C LEU A 211 -12.24 -7.86 13.74
N GLY A 212 -12.86 -7.35 12.68
CA GLY A 212 -14.30 -7.32 12.47
C GLY A 212 -14.83 -8.60 11.82
N CYS A 213 -13.96 -9.51 11.37
CA CYS A 213 -14.37 -10.81 10.87
C CYS A 213 -14.69 -11.78 12.02
N THR A 214 -15.88 -11.61 12.60
CA THR A 214 -16.40 -12.40 13.74
C THR A 214 -16.97 -13.77 13.32
N GLY A 215 -16.73 -14.19 12.08
CA GLY A 215 -17.08 -15.52 11.60
C GLY A 215 -16.15 -16.59 12.16
N THR A 216 -16.07 -17.71 11.46
CA THR A 216 -15.16 -18.81 11.81
C THR A 216 -13.69 -18.41 11.67
N ASN A 217 -12.79 -19.13 12.35
CA ASN A 217 -11.36 -18.97 12.16
C ASN A 217 -10.93 -19.18 10.70
N GLU A 218 -11.67 -20.03 9.97
CA GLU A 218 -11.44 -20.30 8.55
C GLU A 218 -11.80 -19.09 7.67
N GLU A 219 -12.96 -18.47 7.87
CA GLU A 219 -13.34 -17.25 7.15
C GLU A 219 -12.36 -16.10 7.42
N ARG A 220 -11.94 -15.94 8.68
CA ARG A 220 -10.94 -14.92 9.05
C ARG A 220 -9.55 -15.22 8.47
N ALA A 221 -9.14 -16.49 8.43
CA ALA A 221 -7.90 -16.89 7.78
C ALA A 221 -7.94 -16.68 6.25
N GLY A 222 -9.09 -16.92 5.61
CA GLY A 222 -9.30 -16.62 4.19
C GLY A 222 -9.20 -15.11 3.90
N LEU A 223 -9.76 -14.26 4.78
CA LEU A 223 -9.60 -12.81 4.68
C LEU A 223 -8.13 -12.39 4.85
N LEU A 224 -7.44 -12.95 5.85
CA LEU A 224 -6.02 -12.68 6.09
C LEU A 224 -5.17 -13.09 4.87
N HIS A 225 -5.46 -14.24 4.26
CA HIS A 225 -4.85 -14.69 3.02
C HIS A 225 -5.06 -13.68 1.88
N LYS A 226 -6.28 -13.18 1.71
CA LYS A 226 -6.62 -12.19 0.70
C LYS A 226 -5.84 -10.88 0.89
N ILE A 227 -5.71 -10.40 2.13
CA ILE A 227 -4.91 -9.20 2.45
C ILE A 227 -3.43 -9.42 2.09
N ILE A 228 -2.87 -10.61 2.35
CA ILE A 228 -1.51 -10.98 1.93
C ILE A 228 -1.38 -10.96 0.40
N GLN A 229 -2.39 -11.44 -0.34
CA GLN A 229 -2.40 -11.37 -1.80
C GLN A 229 -2.45 -9.91 -2.31
N ILE A 230 -3.22 -9.03 -1.64
CA ILE A 230 -3.25 -7.60 -1.96
C ILE A 230 -1.85 -6.99 -1.76
N ALA A 231 -1.16 -7.30 -0.66
CA ALA A 231 0.21 -6.85 -0.43
C ALA A 231 1.16 -7.33 -1.54
N ALA A 232 1.02 -8.59 -1.98
CA ALA A 232 1.83 -9.13 -3.05
C ALA A 232 1.58 -8.46 -4.42
N GLU A 233 0.32 -8.16 -4.75
CA GLU A 233 -0.05 -7.42 -5.97
C GLU A 233 0.42 -5.96 -5.90
N LEU A 234 0.33 -5.30 -4.73
CA LEU A 234 0.89 -3.96 -4.52
C LEU A 234 2.40 -3.93 -4.73
N LYS A 235 3.12 -4.91 -4.18
CA LYS A 235 4.58 -5.02 -4.32
C LYS A 235 5.00 -5.33 -5.75
N SER A 236 4.50 -6.42 -6.31
CA SER A 236 5.05 -7.03 -7.53
C SER A 236 4.40 -6.48 -8.79
N THR A 237 3.07 -6.35 -8.79
CA THR A 237 2.30 -5.94 -9.96
C THR A 237 2.24 -4.43 -10.07
N MET A 238 1.86 -3.74 -8.99
CA MET A 238 1.64 -2.30 -9.01
C MET A 238 2.90 -1.48 -8.70
N GLY A 239 3.89 -2.06 -8.02
CA GLY A 239 5.07 -1.32 -7.57
C GLY A 239 4.72 -0.13 -6.67
N ASN A 240 3.64 -0.25 -5.91
CA ASN A 240 3.19 0.74 -4.95
C ASN A 240 3.72 0.36 -3.56
N MET A 241 4.90 0.86 -3.22
CA MET A 241 5.56 0.53 -1.95
C MET A 241 4.89 1.21 -0.75
N PHE A 242 4.28 2.38 -0.95
CA PHE A 242 3.53 3.07 0.10
C PHE A 242 2.29 2.25 0.53
N GLY A 243 1.48 1.83 -0.44
CA GLY A 243 0.32 0.97 -0.18
C GLY A 243 0.74 -0.39 0.37
N PHE A 244 1.78 -1.01 -0.19
CA PHE A 244 2.35 -2.27 0.31
C PHE A 244 2.73 -2.14 1.80
N ALA A 245 3.46 -1.09 2.17
CA ALA A 245 3.88 -0.85 3.54
C ALA A 245 2.69 -0.68 4.50
N ALA A 246 1.60 -0.03 4.06
CA ALA A 246 0.40 0.14 4.90
C ALA A 246 -0.29 -1.19 5.18
N VAL A 247 -0.38 -2.09 4.18
CA VAL A 247 -0.91 -3.44 4.37
C VAL A 247 0.00 -4.26 5.31
N MET A 248 1.32 -4.19 5.10
CA MET A 248 2.27 -4.86 5.99
C MET A 248 2.16 -4.37 7.43
N ARG A 249 2.02 -3.04 7.63
CA ARG A 249 1.79 -2.45 8.95
C ARG A 249 0.53 -3.00 9.61
N ALA A 250 -0.56 -3.18 8.87
CA ALA A 250 -1.78 -3.77 9.42
C ALA A 250 -1.57 -5.21 9.92
N LEU A 251 -0.84 -6.03 9.16
CA LEU A 251 -0.53 -7.43 9.52
C LEU A 251 0.41 -7.53 10.73
N GLU A 252 1.25 -6.52 10.94
CA GLU A 252 2.22 -6.44 12.02
C GLU A 252 1.68 -5.76 13.29
N LEU A 253 0.48 -5.18 13.25
CA LEU A 253 -0.14 -4.62 14.45
C LEU A 253 -0.24 -5.71 15.53
N PRO A 254 0.13 -5.42 16.79
CA PRO A 254 0.12 -6.43 17.87
C PRO A 254 -1.21 -7.17 17.99
N GLN A 255 -2.31 -6.46 17.76
CA GLN A 255 -3.68 -6.97 17.81
C GLN A 255 -3.99 -7.99 16.71
N VAL A 256 -3.36 -7.89 15.55
CA VAL A 256 -3.50 -8.84 14.43
C VAL A 256 -2.46 -9.96 14.55
N ALA A 257 -1.21 -9.63 14.84
CA ALA A 257 -0.11 -10.58 14.96
C ALA A 257 -0.33 -11.61 16.07
N ARG A 258 -1.05 -11.26 17.15
CA ARG A 258 -1.35 -12.16 18.27
C ARG A 258 -2.44 -13.21 18.03
N LEU A 259 -3.14 -13.17 16.88
CA LEU A 259 -4.27 -14.07 16.59
C LEU A 259 -3.77 -15.48 16.22
N GLU A 260 -3.21 -16.20 17.19
CA GLU A 260 -2.56 -17.50 17.02
C GLU A 260 -3.43 -18.52 16.25
N GLN A 261 -4.72 -18.64 16.59
CA GLN A 261 -5.62 -19.60 15.94
C GLN A 261 -5.87 -19.23 14.48
N THR A 262 -6.03 -17.94 14.20
CA THR A 262 -6.16 -17.42 12.82
C THR A 262 -4.90 -17.70 12.00
N TRP A 263 -3.72 -17.38 12.53
CA TRP A 263 -2.45 -17.61 11.84
C TRP A 263 -2.14 -19.09 11.68
N MET A 264 -2.51 -19.95 12.64
CA MET A 264 -2.42 -21.41 12.50
C MET A 264 -3.34 -21.92 11.40
N THR A 265 -4.59 -21.43 11.34
CA THR A 265 -5.54 -21.82 10.29
C THR A 265 -5.05 -21.38 8.92
N LEU A 266 -4.49 -20.17 8.79
CA LEU A 266 -3.84 -19.70 7.56
C LEU A 266 -2.72 -20.66 7.12
N ARG A 267 -1.84 -21.08 8.04
CA ARG A 267 -0.75 -22.02 7.72
C ARG A 267 -1.25 -23.40 7.30
N GLN A 268 -2.40 -23.83 7.80
CA GLN A 268 -2.98 -25.14 7.48
C GLN A 268 -3.78 -25.13 6.16
N ARG A 269 -4.51 -24.04 5.87
CA ARG A 269 -5.44 -23.96 4.73
C ARG A 269 -4.90 -23.17 3.54
N HIS A 270 -3.98 -22.24 3.78
CA HIS A 270 -3.39 -21.34 2.78
C HIS A 270 -1.87 -21.28 2.93
N THR A 271 -1.23 -22.45 2.94
CA THR A 271 0.22 -22.62 3.22
C THR A 271 1.10 -21.72 2.35
N GLU A 272 0.81 -21.61 1.05
CA GLU A 272 1.55 -20.75 0.13
C GLU A 272 1.45 -19.27 0.51
N GLY A 273 0.27 -18.81 0.94
CA GLY A 273 0.07 -17.45 1.43
C GLY A 273 0.84 -17.16 2.71
N ALA A 274 0.87 -18.12 3.65
CA ALA A 274 1.67 -17.98 4.87
C ALA A 274 3.18 -17.93 4.56
N ILE A 275 3.67 -18.79 3.65
CA ILE A 275 5.07 -18.78 3.19
C ILE A 275 5.39 -17.45 2.50
N LEU A 276 4.52 -16.96 1.61
CA LEU A 276 4.68 -15.69 0.92
C LEU A 276 4.86 -14.53 1.92
N TYR A 277 4.02 -14.47 2.96
CA TYR A 277 4.13 -13.46 3.99
C TYR A 277 5.44 -13.58 4.79
N ASP A 278 5.74 -14.76 5.34
CA ASP A 278 6.85 -14.95 6.27
C ASP A 278 8.23 -14.97 5.59
N LYS A 279 8.31 -15.46 4.35
CA LYS A 279 9.59 -15.67 3.65
C LYS A 279 9.87 -14.65 2.55
N THR A 280 8.86 -13.92 2.09
CA THR A 280 9.04 -12.94 1.01
C THR A 280 8.66 -11.53 1.45
N LEU A 281 7.41 -11.31 1.86
CA LEU A 281 6.92 -9.95 2.09
C LEU A 281 7.52 -9.31 3.34
N ARG A 282 7.56 -10.05 4.47
CA ARG A 282 8.11 -9.52 5.73
C ARG A 282 9.62 -9.25 5.66
N PRO A 283 10.47 -10.17 5.15
CA PRO A 283 11.89 -9.89 4.97
C PRO A 283 12.16 -8.72 4.01
N PHE A 284 11.40 -8.62 2.92
CA PHE A 284 11.51 -7.52 1.97
C PHE A 284 11.15 -6.17 2.61
N MET A 285 10.04 -6.09 3.37
CA MET A 285 9.65 -4.87 4.08
C MET A 285 10.72 -4.44 5.10
N LYS A 286 11.31 -5.41 5.82
CA LYS A 286 12.42 -5.14 6.74
C LYS A 286 13.63 -4.57 6.00
N SER A 287 14.04 -5.18 4.90
CA SER A 287 15.18 -4.74 4.08
C SER A 287 14.95 -3.32 3.49
N LEU A 288 13.73 -3.01 3.06
CA LEU A 288 13.33 -1.67 2.60
C LEU A 288 13.48 -0.62 3.70
N ASN A 289 12.99 -0.92 4.92
CA ASN A 289 13.08 0.01 6.06
C ASN A 289 14.53 0.26 6.49
N GLU A 290 15.38 -0.75 6.39
CA GLU A 290 16.80 -0.67 6.74
C GLU A 290 17.67 -0.11 5.62
N GLY A 291 17.07 0.32 4.50
CA GLY A 291 17.80 0.88 3.36
C GLY A 291 18.74 -0.09 2.67
N ARG A 292 18.47 -1.41 2.76
CA ARG A 292 19.27 -2.45 2.11
C ARG A 292 18.60 -3.04 0.87
N GLU A 293 17.41 -2.54 0.54
CA GLU A 293 16.64 -2.97 -0.63
C GLU A 293 16.29 -1.76 -1.50
N SER A 294 16.47 -1.91 -2.80
CA SER A 294 16.09 -0.93 -3.82
C SER A 294 14.98 -1.49 -4.70
N CYS A 295 13.92 -0.72 -4.92
CA CYS A 295 12.88 -1.12 -5.87
C CYS A 295 13.27 -0.74 -7.30
N PRO A 296 13.11 -1.62 -8.30
CA PRO A 296 13.38 -1.28 -9.69
C PRO A 296 12.53 -0.09 -10.14
N LEU A 297 13.21 0.97 -10.61
CA LEU A 297 12.54 2.19 -11.04
C LEU A 297 11.52 1.95 -12.16
N SER A 298 11.81 1.02 -13.09
CA SER A 298 10.94 0.66 -14.21
C SER A 298 9.60 0.05 -13.79
N ASN A 299 9.48 -0.46 -12.56
CA ASN A 299 8.25 -1.09 -12.07
C ASN A 299 7.57 -0.29 -10.96
N THR A 300 8.22 0.75 -10.42
CA THR A 300 7.76 1.47 -9.23
C THR A 300 6.78 2.59 -9.63
N THR A 301 5.57 2.58 -9.08
CA THR A 301 4.57 3.65 -9.24
C THR A 301 4.56 4.60 -8.06
N PHE A 302 4.84 4.08 -6.86
CA PHE A 302 4.96 4.86 -5.64
C PHE A 302 6.15 4.32 -4.82
N PRO A 303 7.22 5.11 -4.61
CA PRO A 303 8.39 4.68 -3.85
C PRO A 303 8.12 4.53 -2.33
N HIS A 304 9.05 3.88 -1.61
CA HIS A 304 8.96 3.73 -0.16
C HIS A 304 9.36 5.03 0.57
N VAL A 305 8.42 5.98 0.64
CA VAL A 305 8.68 7.33 1.20
C VAL A 305 8.56 7.41 2.71
N LEU A 306 8.00 6.41 3.39
CA LEU A 306 7.69 6.49 4.83
C LEU A 306 8.89 6.85 5.71
N PRO A 307 10.11 6.28 5.49
CA PRO A 307 11.29 6.69 6.23
C PRO A 307 11.59 8.19 6.12
N LEU A 308 11.46 8.76 4.92
CA LEU A 308 11.62 10.19 4.67
C LEU A 308 10.53 11.01 5.39
N LEU A 309 9.26 10.59 5.29
CA LEU A 309 8.16 11.30 5.95
C LEU A 309 8.38 11.37 7.46
N SER A 310 8.69 10.23 8.08
CA SER A 310 8.98 10.14 9.51
C SER A 310 10.20 10.96 9.90
N LEU A 311 11.29 10.94 9.11
CA LEU A 311 12.49 11.71 9.40
C LEU A 311 12.24 13.22 9.40
N LEU A 312 11.45 13.72 8.45
CA LEU A 312 11.20 15.16 8.30
C LEU A 312 10.08 15.68 9.22
N GLU A 313 9.11 14.85 9.59
CA GLU A 313 7.96 15.26 10.41
C GLU A 313 8.02 14.78 11.86
N LYS A 314 9.07 14.05 12.28
CA LYS A 314 9.30 13.68 13.69
C LYS A 314 9.45 14.95 14.55
N SER A 315 8.32 15.44 15.03
CA SER A 315 8.23 16.23 16.25
C SER A 315 8.58 15.31 17.42
N MET A 316 9.34 15.80 18.40
CA MET A 316 9.82 15.08 19.61
C MET A 316 8.70 14.50 20.52
N ALA A 317 7.46 14.40 20.06
CA ALA A 317 6.30 13.96 20.79
C ALA A 317 5.75 12.62 20.27
N GLY A 318 6.33 11.51 20.75
CA GLY A 318 5.58 10.28 21.04
C GLY A 318 5.08 9.43 19.86
N GLY A 319 5.94 9.13 18.88
CA GLY A 319 5.71 8.01 17.96
C GLY A 319 6.04 6.68 18.64
N GLU A 320 5.03 5.85 18.87
CA GLU A 320 5.18 4.51 19.47
C GLU A 320 5.72 3.54 18.41
N GLY A 321 7.01 3.25 18.48
CA GLY A 321 7.73 2.31 17.62
C GLY A 321 9.21 2.68 17.54
N THR A 322 10.11 1.74 17.82
CA THR A 322 11.55 1.91 17.56
C THR A 322 11.75 1.97 16.05
N GLU A 323 12.07 3.15 15.51
CA GLU A 323 12.39 3.26 14.09
C GLU A 323 13.74 2.57 13.81
N PRO A 324 13.97 2.10 12.58
CA PRO A 324 15.23 1.43 12.22
C PRO A 324 16.48 2.28 12.53
N TRP A 325 16.35 3.60 12.44
CA TRP A 325 17.42 4.56 12.73
C TRP A 325 17.53 4.99 14.20
N ASP A 326 16.65 4.52 15.08
CA ASP A 326 16.80 4.70 16.53
C ASP A 326 17.86 3.71 17.10
N MET A 327 18.42 2.82 16.26
CA MET A 327 19.53 1.93 16.60
C MET A 327 20.89 2.65 16.48
N VAL A 328 21.65 2.68 17.58
CA VAL A 328 22.86 3.50 17.76
C VAL A 328 23.98 3.17 16.75
N GLU A 329 24.09 1.93 16.29
CA GLU A 329 25.23 1.49 15.46
C GLU A 329 25.02 1.66 13.95
N VAL A 330 23.77 1.61 13.46
CA VAL A 330 23.46 1.60 12.01
C VAL A 330 22.58 2.79 11.59
N GLY A 331 22.13 3.60 12.56
CA GLY A 331 21.12 4.63 12.29
C GLY A 331 21.54 5.72 11.31
N VAL A 332 22.82 6.12 11.32
CA VAL A 332 23.32 7.17 10.41
C VAL A 332 23.34 6.69 8.95
N ASP A 333 23.77 5.46 8.70
CA ASP A 333 23.81 4.89 7.35
C ASP A 333 22.41 4.74 6.78
N VAL A 334 21.46 4.28 7.60
CA VAL A 334 20.04 4.17 7.23
C VAL A 334 19.46 5.55 6.90
N VAL A 335 19.75 6.58 7.70
CA VAL A 335 19.31 7.95 7.45
C VAL A 335 19.89 8.48 6.14
N MET A 336 21.20 8.31 5.91
CA MET A 336 21.84 8.78 4.68
C MET A 336 21.32 8.05 3.44
N PHE A 337 21.05 6.75 3.55
CA PHE A 337 20.40 6.00 2.48
C PHE A 337 19.05 6.62 2.11
N HIS A 338 18.16 6.82 3.10
CA HIS A 338 16.82 7.33 2.83
C HIS A 338 16.81 8.77 2.34
N LEU A 339 17.74 9.61 2.81
CA LEU A 339 17.95 10.96 2.27
C LEU A 339 18.50 10.92 0.83
N GLY A 340 19.40 9.98 0.53
CA GLY A 340 19.89 9.73 -0.82
C GLY A 340 18.76 9.30 -1.76
N ALA A 341 17.95 8.34 -1.34
CA ALA A 341 16.77 7.89 -2.08
C ALA A 341 15.76 9.02 -2.30
N ALA A 342 15.55 9.90 -1.31
CA ALA A 342 14.67 11.06 -1.43
C ALA A 342 15.08 12.02 -2.55
N ARG A 343 16.39 12.22 -2.77
CA ARG A 343 16.88 13.01 -3.92
C ARG A 343 16.47 12.37 -5.24
N THR A 344 16.61 11.05 -5.35
CA THR A 344 16.16 10.28 -6.52
C THR A 344 14.64 10.39 -6.71
N PHE A 345 13.85 10.31 -5.63
CA PHE A 345 12.40 10.45 -5.70
C PHE A 345 11.99 11.80 -6.28
N ALA A 346 12.62 12.88 -5.79
CA ALA A 346 12.36 14.24 -6.28
C ALA A 346 12.72 14.42 -7.75
N GLN A 347 13.86 13.89 -8.19
CA GLN A 347 14.32 14.01 -9.57
C GLN A 347 13.48 13.19 -10.56
N LEU A 348 12.91 12.07 -10.13
CA LEU A 348 12.27 11.08 -11.01
C LEU A 348 10.75 11.06 -10.89
N GLY A 349 10.14 12.12 -10.35
CA GLY A 349 8.68 12.28 -10.22
C GLY A 349 7.88 11.90 -11.47
N GLY A 350 8.36 12.31 -12.65
CA GLY A 350 7.71 12.02 -13.94
C GLY A 350 7.70 10.52 -14.29
N ILE A 351 8.72 9.75 -13.88
CA ILE A 351 8.78 8.31 -14.16
C ILE A 351 7.74 7.57 -13.33
N TYR A 352 7.58 7.93 -12.05
CA TYR A 352 6.54 7.36 -11.19
C TYR A 352 5.14 7.62 -11.75
N CYS A 353 4.90 8.83 -12.28
CA CYS A 353 3.66 9.19 -12.96
C CYS A 353 3.41 8.29 -14.18
N SER A 354 4.36 8.22 -15.13
CA SER A 354 4.22 7.39 -16.33
C SER A 354 4.03 5.91 -16.00
N ASN A 355 4.72 5.39 -14.98
CA ASN A 355 4.52 4.02 -14.52
C ASN A 355 3.10 3.80 -13.99
N ALA A 356 2.58 4.76 -13.21
CA ALA A 356 1.23 4.66 -12.64
C ALA A 356 0.15 4.74 -13.74
N GLU A 357 0.32 5.64 -14.71
CA GLU A 357 -0.55 5.72 -15.90
C GLU A 357 -0.55 4.40 -16.69
N ASN A 358 0.63 3.85 -16.98
CA ASN A 358 0.76 2.60 -17.72
C ASN A 358 0.11 1.41 -17.00
N LYS A 359 0.29 1.29 -15.68
CA LYS A 359 -0.29 0.17 -14.91
C LYS A 359 -1.80 0.30 -14.69
N LEU A 360 -2.33 1.53 -14.75
CA LEU A 360 -3.76 1.82 -14.65
C LEU A 360 -4.42 1.98 -16.02
N GLN A 361 -3.69 1.83 -17.12
CA GLN A 361 -4.24 1.92 -18.46
C GLN A 361 -5.39 0.93 -18.67
N GLY A 362 -6.54 1.42 -19.13
CA GLY A 362 -7.73 0.61 -19.37
C GLY A 362 -8.41 0.07 -18.12
N PHE A 363 -7.98 0.49 -16.91
CA PHE A 363 -8.62 0.10 -15.67
C PHE A 363 -10.01 0.74 -15.55
N GLN A 364 -11.04 -0.11 -15.45
CA GLN A 364 -12.42 0.32 -15.22
C GLN A 364 -12.63 0.48 -13.72
N GLU A 365 -12.65 1.73 -13.27
CA GLU A 365 -12.86 2.06 -11.87
C GLU A 365 -14.30 1.78 -11.46
N GLN A 366 -14.45 1.13 -10.30
CA GLN A 366 -15.74 0.97 -9.65
C GLN A 366 -15.85 2.03 -8.56
N ALA A 367 -16.69 3.06 -8.78
CA ALA A 367 -16.78 4.22 -7.88
C ALA A 367 -17.06 3.81 -6.42
N GLU A 368 -17.96 2.85 -6.21
CA GLU A 368 -18.30 2.33 -4.87
C GLU A 368 -17.10 1.64 -4.19
N VAL A 369 -16.24 0.97 -4.96
CA VAL A 369 -15.01 0.32 -4.45
C VAL A 369 -13.92 1.35 -4.20
N LEU A 370 -13.76 2.36 -5.07
CA LEU A 370 -12.78 3.42 -4.86
C LEU A 370 -13.02 4.13 -3.52
N GLU A 371 -14.30 4.41 -3.18
CA GLU A 371 -14.67 5.05 -1.91
C GLU A 371 -14.03 4.34 -0.70
N LEU A 372 -13.93 3.01 -0.72
CA LEU A 372 -13.35 2.21 0.37
C LEU A 372 -11.88 2.54 0.66
N PHE A 373 -11.16 3.03 -0.36
CA PHE A 373 -9.74 3.36 -0.30
C PHE A 373 -9.47 4.87 -0.19
N LEU A 374 -10.53 5.69 -0.06
CA LEU A 374 -10.41 7.12 0.23
C LEU A 374 -10.20 7.34 1.73
N THR A 375 -9.24 8.20 2.07
CA THR A 375 -8.90 8.48 3.48
C THR A 375 -10.08 9.12 4.22
N ASP A 376 -10.83 10.03 3.59
CA ASP A 376 -12.01 10.62 4.20
C ASP A 376 -13.09 9.58 4.55
N PHE A 377 -13.36 8.63 3.65
CA PHE A 377 -14.29 7.53 3.90
C PHE A 377 -13.84 6.69 5.09
N GLN A 378 -12.57 6.27 5.09
CA GLN A 378 -11.99 5.47 6.16
C GLN A 378 -12.02 6.22 7.51
N MET A 379 -11.67 7.51 7.52
CA MET A 379 -11.72 8.33 8.71
C MET A 379 -13.13 8.40 9.30
N ARG A 380 -14.13 8.63 8.44
CA ARG A 380 -15.53 8.64 8.88
C ARG A 380 -15.99 7.26 9.34
N LEU A 381 -15.59 6.18 8.68
CA LEU A 381 -15.98 4.82 9.07
C LEU A 381 -15.40 4.46 10.45
N LEU A 382 -14.11 4.75 10.67
CA LEU A 382 -13.41 4.42 11.90
C LEU A 382 -13.87 5.29 13.07
N TRP A 383 -13.92 6.62 12.90
CA TRP A 383 -14.14 7.56 14.02
C TRP A 383 -15.51 8.26 14.01
N GLY A 384 -16.35 8.02 13.01
CA GLY A 384 -17.64 8.66 12.86
C GLY A 384 -17.56 10.13 12.46
N SER A 385 -18.71 10.69 12.05
CA SER A 385 -18.86 12.10 11.61
C SER A 385 -18.28 13.14 12.58
N ARG A 386 -18.37 12.91 13.90
CA ARG A 386 -17.84 13.83 14.93
C ARG A 386 -16.41 13.50 15.34
N GLY A 387 -16.06 12.22 15.43
CA GLY A 387 -14.75 11.81 15.93
C GLY A 387 -13.65 11.94 14.89
N ALA A 388 -13.98 11.97 13.59
CA ALA A 388 -12.99 12.10 12.51
C ALA A 388 -12.24 13.45 12.51
N GLU A 389 -12.83 14.51 13.07
CA GLU A 389 -12.22 15.85 13.18
C GLU A 389 -11.38 16.03 14.46
N GLU A 390 -11.33 15.01 15.33
CA GLU A 390 -10.51 15.06 16.54
C GLU A 390 -9.01 14.96 16.23
N LYS A 391 -8.18 15.43 17.17
CA LYS A 391 -6.72 15.37 17.05
C LYS A 391 -6.24 13.94 16.76
N GLN A 392 -5.33 13.82 15.80
CA GLN A 392 -4.79 12.55 15.32
C GLN A 392 -4.32 11.62 16.46
N ALA A 393 -3.48 12.13 17.38
CA ALA A 393 -3.00 11.35 18.52
C ALA A 393 -4.14 10.80 19.41
N LEU A 394 -5.20 11.58 19.62
CA LEU A 394 -6.34 11.14 20.41
C LEU A 394 -7.19 10.09 19.68
N ARG A 395 -7.35 10.25 18.35
CA ARG A 395 -8.04 9.27 17.50
C ARG A 395 -7.34 7.92 17.57
N TYR A 396 -6.04 7.86 17.31
CA TYR A 396 -5.29 6.60 17.29
C TYR A 396 -5.13 5.98 18.70
N ALA A 397 -4.83 6.77 19.74
CA ALA A 397 -4.71 6.22 21.10
C ALA A 397 -6.01 5.58 21.61
N LYS A 398 -7.17 6.17 21.27
CA LYS A 398 -8.47 5.54 21.58
C LYS A 398 -8.73 4.32 20.72
N PHE A 399 -8.34 4.36 19.46
CA PHE A 399 -8.60 3.26 18.54
C PHE A 399 -7.75 2.04 18.84
N ASP A 400 -6.51 2.22 19.30
CA ASP A 400 -5.66 1.13 19.77
C ASP A 400 -6.35 0.29 20.87
N GLN A 401 -7.02 0.97 21.82
CA GLN A 401 -7.81 0.29 22.86
C GLN A 401 -8.99 -0.50 22.26
N VAL A 402 -9.62 0.01 21.19
CA VAL A 402 -10.72 -0.66 20.49
C VAL A 402 -10.20 -1.91 19.77
N LEU A 403 -9.10 -1.80 19.00
CA LEU A 403 -8.49 -2.93 18.32
C LEU A 403 -8.07 -4.01 19.32
N THR A 404 -7.50 -3.60 20.45
CA THR A 404 -7.08 -4.53 21.51
C THR A 404 -8.27 -5.27 22.12
N ALA A 405 -9.38 -4.58 22.36
CA ALA A 405 -10.62 -5.20 22.85
C ALA A 405 -11.21 -6.18 21.81
N LEU A 406 -11.23 -5.82 20.53
CA LEU A 406 -11.69 -6.70 19.45
C LEU A 406 -10.82 -7.96 19.34
N SER A 407 -9.50 -7.80 19.35
CA SER A 407 -8.54 -8.90 19.28
C SER A 407 -8.70 -9.87 20.45
N ASN A 408 -8.78 -9.37 21.68
CA ASN A 408 -9.00 -10.20 22.87
C ASN A 408 -10.36 -10.90 22.88
N LYS A 409 -11.38 -10.32 22.24
CA LYS A 409 -12.70 -10.94 22.12
C LYS A 409 -12.71 -12.06 21.07
N LEU A 410 -11.98 -11.89 19.96
CA LEU A 410 -11.81 -12.94 18.96
C LEU A 410 -10.97 -14.11 19.47
N GLU A 411 -9.83 -13.82 20.11
CA GLU A 411 -8.91 -14.82 20.65
C GLU A 411 -8.45 -14.42 22.06
N PRO A 412 -9.18 -14.88 23.11
CA PRO A 412 -8.88 -14.55 24.50
C PRO A 412 -7.46 -14.97 24.88
N PRO A 413 -6.71 -14.14 25.64
CA PRO A 413 -5.40 -14.55 26.14
C PRO A 413 -5.53 -15.79 27.02
N VAL A 414 -4.57 -16.71 26.88
CA VAL A 414 -4.47 -17.90 27.74
C VAL A 414 -4.34 -17.44 29.19
N ARG A 415 -5.27 -17.85 30.05
CA ARG A 415 -5.18 -17.58 31.49
C ARG A 415 -4.05 -18.44 32.06
N THR A 416 -2.91 -17.82 32.38
CA THR A 416 -1.90 -18.48 33.22
C THR A 416 -2.44 -18.53 34.65
N HIS A 417 -2.70 -19.76 35.14
CA HIS A 417 -3.15 -20.05 36.50
C HIS A 417 -1.99 -20.13 37.48
#